data_AF-A0AAJ1UUY1-F1
#
_entry.id   AF-A0AAJ1UUY1-F1
#
_cell.length_a   1.000
_cell.length_b   1.000
_cell.length_c   1.000
_cell.angle_alpha   90.00
_cell.angle_beta   90.00
_cell.angle_gamma   90.00
#
_symmetry.space_group_name_H-M   'P 1'
#
loop_
_entity.id
_entity.type
_entity.pdbx_description
1 polymer ?
#
loop_
_entity_poly.entity_id
_entity_poly.type
_entity_poly.pdbx_seq_one_letter_code
_entity_poly.pdbx_strand_id
1 'polypeptide(L)'
;MPLTLADITPVALCIATQDLFDAKRFQSNFCDNILLRMKDEYLEPSIVRIKRDLNSSITEKKFLEGHKAAIISNIDKIIGLVASRYARVDLKSAEGVVAEAKELIEKVMLANSFEDIARLEPVFRSKITLSVYSMFIEYLRMSKIQVI
;
A
#
# COMPACT_ATOMS: atom_id res chain seq x y z
N MET A 1 -15.51 22.75 -9.04
CA MET A 1 -14.03 22.71 -9.00
C MET A 1 -13.61 21.37 -9.58
N PRO A 2 -12.59 21.30 -10.46
CA PRO A 2 -12.13 20.02 -11.01
C PRO A 2 -11.44 19.19 -9.93
N LEU A 3 -11.56 17.86 -10.03
CA LEU A 3 -10.86 16.91 -9.17
C LEU A 3 -9.35 17.01 -9.42
N THR A 4 -8.55 17.18 -8.37
CA THR A 4 -7.08 17.26 -8.50
C THR A 4 -6.42 15.93 -8.08
N LEU A 5 -5.20 15.71 -8.56
CA LEU A 5 -4.38 14.57 -8.10
C LEU A 5 -4.20 14.56 -6.59
N ALA A 6 -4.09 15.75 -5.98
CA ALA A 6 -4.00 15.88 -4.55
C ALA A 6 -5.23 15.29 -3.87
N ASP A 7 -6.44 15.47 -4.40
CA ASP A 7 -7.70 14.99 -3.80
C ASP A 7 -7.80 13.46 -3.83
N ILE A 8 -7.31 12.83 -4.90
CA ILE A 8 -7.33 11.37 -5.07
C ILE A 8 -6.22 10.67 -4.26
N THR A 9 -5.17 11.41 -3.89
CA THR A 9 -3.96 10.86 -3.25
C THR A 9 -4.23 9.94 -2.05
N PRO A 10 -5.13 10.26 -1.10
CA PRO A 10 -5.40 9.39 0.05
C PRO A 10 -5.96 8.02 -0.37
N VAL A 11 -6.83 8.01 -1.38
CA VAL A 11 -7.43 6.79 -1.93
C VAL A 11 -6.40 6.00 -2.73
N ALA A 12 -5.62 6.67 -3.58
CA ALA A 12 -4.56 6.03 -4.36
C ALA A 12 -3.49 5.38 -3.46
N LEU A 13 -3.13 6.02 -2.35
CA LEU A 13 -2.23 5.45 -1.35
C LEU A 13 -2.82 4.21 -0.68
N CYS A 14 -4.13 4.18 -0.39
CA CYS A 14 -4.77 2.98 0.15
C CYS A 14 -4.67 1.81 -0.84
N ILE A 15 -4.98 2.03 -2.13
CA ILE A 15 -4.88 0.99 -3.17
C ILE A 15 -3.43 0.48 -3.28
N ALA A 16 -2.47 1.41 -3.39
CA ALA A 16 -1.05 1.04 -3.50
C ALA A 16 -0.57 0.25 -2.27
N THR A 17 -1.08 0.57 -1.09
CA THR A 17 -0.74 -0.15 0.14
C THR A 17 -1.40 -1.53 0.21
N GLN A 18 -2.63 -1.69 -0.27
CA GLN A 18 -3.26 -3.00 -0.41
C GLN A 18 -2.44 -3.95 -1.30
N ASP A 19 -1.92 -3.44 -2.41
CA ASP A 19 -1.06 -4.23 -3.29
C ASP A 19 0.25 -4.66 -2.61
N LEU A 20 0.74 -3.90 -1.64
CA LEU A 20 1.91 -4.29 -0.83
C LEU A 20 1.56 -5.39 0.18
N PHE A 21 0.33 -5.41 0.72
CA PHE A 21 -0.11 -6.51 1.58
C PHE A 21 -0.28 -7.84 0.81
N ASP A 22 -0.58 -7.79 -0.50
CA ASP A 22 -0.55 -8.98 -1.35
C ASP A 22 0.90 -9.39 -1.66
N ALA A 23 1.50 -10.11 -0.73
CA ALA A 23 2.86 -10.61 -0.85
C ALA A 23 3.07 -11.46 -2.12
N LYS A 24 2.06 -12.19 -2.60
CA LYS A 24 2.17 -13.00 -3.83
C LYS A 24 2.24 -12.11 -5.05
N ARG A 25 1.42 -11.06 -5.11
CA ARG A 25 1.43 -10.08 -6.21
C ARG A 25 2.70 -9.25 -6.19
N PHE A 26 3.20 -8.84 -5.02
CA PHE A 26 4.48 -8.16 -4.88
C PHE A 26 5.66 -9.05 -5.32
N GLN A 27 5.71 -10.30 -4.85
CA GLN A 27 6.73 -11.28 -5.27
C GLN A 27 6.67 -11.56 -6.78
N SER A 28 5.47 -11.73 -7.34
CA SER A 28 5.27 -11.94 -8.77
C SER A 28 5.65 -10.72 -9.60
N ASN A 29 5.36 -9.50 -9.12
CA ASN A 29 5.67 -8.25 -9.82
C ASN A 29 7.17 -7.90 -9.77
N PHE A 30 7.84 -8.15 -8.65
CA PHE A 30 9.28 -7.89 -8.51
C PHE A 30 10.11 -8.84 -9.39
N CYS A 31 9.57 -10.04 -9.66
CA CYS A 31 10.17 -11.04 -10.54
C CYS A 31 9.44 -11.16 -11.89
N ASP A 32 8.55 -10.23 -12.24
CA ASP A 32 7.69 -10.45 -13.39
C ASP A 32 8.50 -10.40 -14.66
N ASN A 33 8.24 -11.39 -15.51
CA ASN A 33 9.04 -11.79 -16.65
C ASN A 33 8.99 -10.77 -17.82
N ILE A 34 8.70 -9.49 -17.56
CA ILE A 34 8.63 -8.43 -18.57
C ILE A 34 10.01 -8.23 -19.23
N LEU A 35 11.11 -8.34 -18.46
CA LEU A 35 12.47 -8.35 -19.01
C LEU A 35 12.82 -9.67 -19.74
N LEU A 36 12.22 -10.79 -19.34
CA LEU A 36 12.51 -12.13 -19.89
C LEU A 36 11.67 -12.48 -21.13
N ARG A 37 10.64 -11.69 -21.47
CA ARG A 37 9.88 -11.85 -22.73
C ARG A 37 10.62 -11.30 -23.94
N MET A 38 11.61 -10.42 -23.73
CA MET A 38 12.59 -10.08 -24.77
C MET A 38 13.69 -11.14 -24.73
N LYS A 39 13.69 -12.06 -25.70
CA LYS A 39 14.76 -13.05 -25.90
C LYS A 39 16.05 -12.35 -26.35
N ASP A 40 16.69 -11.64 -25.44
CA ASP A 40 18.05 -11.18 -25.64
C ASP A 40 18.99 -12.23 -25.00
N GLU A 41 19.59 -13.07 -25.85
CA GLU A 41 20.48 -14.17 -25.45
C GLU A 41 21.69 -13.70 -24.63
N TYR A 42 22.04 -12.40 -24.70
CA TYR A 42 23.13 -11.82 -23.92
C TYR A 42 22.72 -11.39 -22.52
N LEU A 43 21.48 -10.96 -22.33
CA LEU A 43 20.96 -10.50 -21.03
C LEU A 43 20.43 -11.66 -20.18
N GLU A 44 19.94 -12.73 -20.80
CA GLU A 44 19.33 -13.87 -20.13
C GLU A 44 20.21 -14.47 -19.02
N PRO A 45 21.52 -14.77 -19.20
CA PRO A 45 22.34 -15.35 -18.14
C PRO A 45 22.49 -14.42 -16.93
N SER A 46 22.60 -13.11 -17.18
CA SER A 46 22.73 -12.09 -16.13
C SER A 46 21.42 -11.92 -15.36
N ILE A 47 20.29 -11.86 -16.07
CA ILE A 47 18.95 -11.73 -15.47
C ILE A 47 18.59 -12.99 -14.67
N VAL A 48 18.88 -14.18 -15.19
CA VAL A 48 18.64 -15.46 -14.49
C VAL A 48 19.46 -15.52 -13.20
N ARG A 49 20.73 -15.10 -13.23
CA ARG A 49 21.57 -15.03 -12.03
C ARG A 49 21.02 -14.03 -11.02
N ILE A 50 20.69 -12.81 -11.45
CA ILE A 50 20.09 -11.79 -10.57
C ILE A 50 18.77 -12.28 -9.98
N LYS A 51 17.92 -12.97 -10.76
CA LYS A 51 16.67 -13.58 -10.28
C LYS A 51 16.94 -14.66 -9.24
N ARG A 52 17.98 -15.48 -9.43
CA ARG A 52 18.39 -16.52 -8.46
C ARG A 52 18.91 -15.91 -7.16
N ASP A 53 19.73 -14.87 -7.27
CA ASP A 53 20.30 -14.14 -6.15
C ASP A 53 19.17 -13.41 -5.38
N LEU A 54 18.25 -12.74 -6.07
CA LEU A 54 17.06 -12.12 -5.47
C LEU A 54 16.16 -13.13 -4.78
N ASN A 55 15.89 -14.28 -5.41
CA ASN A 55 15.12 -15.36 -4.79
C ASN A 55 15.83 -15.95 -3.55
N SER A 56 17.16 -15.93 -3.52
CA SER A 56 17.91 -16.31 -2.32
C SER A 56 17.86 -15.23 -1.23
N SER A 57 17.88 -13.94 -1.60
CA SER A 57 17.69 -12.78 -0.72
C SER A 57 16.26 -12.62 -0.19
N ILE A 58 15.26 -13.35 -0.71
CA ILE A 58 13.92 -13.42 -0.09
C ILE A 58 13.99 -13.99 1.35
N THR A 59 15.03 -14.77 1.66
CA THR A 59 15.32 -15.24 3.03
C THR A 59 16.12 -14.25 3.87
N GLU A 60 16.65 -13.17 3.27
CA GLU A 60 17.33 -12.13 4.03
C GLU A 60 16.31 -11.30 4.79
N LYS A 61 16.41 -11.33 6.12
CA LYS A 61 15.67 -10.49 7.07
C LYS A 61 15.58 -9.01 6.62
N LYS A 62 16.61 -8.49 5.94
CA LYS A 62 16.66 -7.13 5.40
C LYS A 62 15.54 -6.82 4.38
N PHE A 63 15.15 -7.79 3.55
CA PHE A 63 14.10 -7.59 2.54
C PHE A 63 12.72 -7.47 3.20
N LEU A 64 12.43 -8.32 4.18
CA LEU A 64 11.21 -8.24 4.99
C LEU A 64 11.14 -6.89 5.74
N GLU A 65 12.24 -6.46 6.36
CA GLU A 65 12.29 -5.17 7.07
C GLU A 65 12.10 -3.97 6.12
N GLY A 66 12.68 -4.01 4.91
CA GLY A 66 12.43 -2.99 3.88
C GLY A 66 10.97 -2.95 3.41
N HIS A 67 10.35 -4.13 3.25
CA HIS A 67 8.95 -4.24 2.86
C HIS A 67 8.01 -3.70 3.96
N LYS A 68 8.27 -4.04 5.23
CA LYS A 68 7.57 -3.44 6.38
C LYS A 68 7.70 -1.92 6.38
N ALA A 69 8.91 -1.40 6.17
CA ALA A 69 9.15 0.04 6.16
C ALA A 69 8.35 0.76 5.05
N ALA A 70 8.23 0.16 3.86
CA ALA A 70 7.42 0.70 2.78
C ALA A 70 5.92 0.75 3.14
N ILE A 71 5.38 -0.34 3.72
CA ILE A 71 3.99 -0.40 4.18
C ILE A 71 3.74 0.65 5.26
N ILE A 72 4.59 0.70 6.29
CA ILE A 72 4.48 1.65 7.41
C ILE A 72 4.55 3.09 6.91
N SER A 73 5.48 3.39 5.98
CA SER A 73 5.58 4.74 5.39
C SER A 73 4.30 5.16 4.66
N ASN A 74 3.64 4.23 3.96
CA ASN A 74 2.39 4.55 3.30
C ASN A 74 1.24 4.71 4.29
N ILE A 75 1.16 3.87 5.33
CA ILE A 75 0.14 4.00 6.38
C ILE A 75 0.31 5.35 7.12
N ASP A 76 1.54 5.76 7.43
CA ASP A 76 1.81 7.06 8.06
C ASP A 76 1.38 8.24 7.19
N LYS A 77 1.64 8.19 5.88
CA LYS A 77 1.13 9.19 4.93
C LYS A 77 -0.40 9.21 4.87
N ILE A 78 -1.05 8.04 4.91
CA ILE A 78 -2.51 7.95 4.97
C ILE A 78 -3.03 8.63 6.24
N ILE A 79 -2.43 8.36 7.40
CA ILE A 79 -2.77 9.02 8.68
C ILE A 79 -2.68 10.54 8.52
N GLY A 80 -1.55 11.06 8.02
CA GLY A 80 -1.34 12.49 7.86
C GLY A 80 -2.38 13.15 6.92
N LEU A 81 -2.73 12.47 5.83
CA LEU A 81 -3.71 12.97 4.87
C LEU A 81 -5.16 12.90 5.39
N VAL A 82 -5.54 11.81 6.06
CA VAL A 82 -6.88 11.63 6.63
C VAL A 82 -7.11 12.64 7.76
N ALA A 83 -6.16 12.77 8.68
CA ALA A 83 -6.25 13.71 9.80
C ALA A 83 -6.32 15.17 9.32
N SER A 84 -5.56 15.54 8.29
CA SER A 84 -5.55 16.93 7.80
C SER A 84 -6.77 17.27 6.92
N ARG A 85 -7.28 16.33 6.13
CA ARG A 85 -8.30 16.62 5.10
C ARG A 85 -9.70 16.19 5.45
N TYR A 86 -9.85 15.02 6.10
CA TYR A 86 -11.17 14.43 6.34
C TYR A 86 -11.69 14.66 7.76
N ALA A 87 -10.84 15.09 8.70
CA ALA A 87 -11.29 15.44 10.05
C ALA A 87 -12.34 16.57 10.07
N ARG A 88 -12.38 17.42 9.04
CA ARG A 88 -13.40 18.47 8.87
C ARG A 88 -14.73 17.94 8.32
N VAL A 89 -14.72 16.78 7.68
CA VAL A 89 -15.89 16.13 7.07
C VAL A 89 -16.53 15.20 8.09
N ASP A 90 -15.73 14.30 8.69
CA ASP A 90 -16.16 13.37 9.72
C ASP A 90 -14.98 13.09 10.66
N LEU A 91 -14.95 13.85 11.76
CA LEU A 91 -13.90 13.74 12.78
C LEU A 91 -13.84 12.35 13.39
N LYS A 92 -15.01 11.75 13.69
CA LYS A 92 -15.09 10.46 14.37
C LYS A 92 -14.55 9.33 13.49
N SER A 93 -14.92 9.32 12.21
CA SER A 93 -14.40 8.34 11.25
C SER A 93 -12.91 8.56 10.97
N ALA A 94 -12.46 9.82 10.89
CA ALA A 94 -11.05 10.13 10.69
C ALA A 94 -10.20 9.64 11.89
N GLU A 95 -10.62 9.91 13.13
CA GLU A 95 -9.95 9.43 14.34
C GLU A 95 -9.94 7.90 14.42
N GLY A 96 -11.07 7.25 14.07
CA GLY A 96 -11.15 5.79 14.00
C GLY A 96 -10.15 5.19 13.02
N VAL A 97 -10.04 5.76 11.82
CA VAL A 97 -9.03 5.34 10.83
C VAL A 97 -7.61 5.54 11.35
N VAL A 98 -7.32 6.66 12.01
CA VAL A 98 -5.98 6.92 12.57
C VAL A 98 -5.63 5.92 13.67
N ALA A 99 -6.57 5.57 14.54
CA ALA A 99 -6.35 4.57 15.59
C ALA A 99 -6.08 3.19 15.01
N GLU A 100 -6.93 2.72 14.10
CA GLU A 100 -6.79 1.43 13.42
C GLU A 100 -5.50 1.35 12.59
N ALA A 101 -5.11 2.46 11.95
CA ALA A 101 -3.86 2.55 11.19
C ALA A 101 -2.61 2.44 12.08
N LYS A 102 -2.62 3.05 13.27
CA LYS A 102 -1.51 2.91 14.24
C LYS A 102 -1.40 1.48 14.76
N GLU A 103 -2.52 0.86 15.11
CA GLU A 103 -2.54 -0.56 15.53
C GLU A 103 -2.00 -1.47 14.41
N LEU A 104 -2.34 -1.18 13.16
CA LEU A 104 -1.86 -1.95 12.03
C LEU A 104 -0.35 -1.78 11.80
N ILE A 105 0.20 -0.58 12.01
CA ILE A 105 1.66 -0.35 11.96
C ILE A 105 2.37 -1.25 12.97
N GLU A 106 1.86 -1.33 14.20
CA GLU A 106 2.43 -2.22 15.23
C GLU A 106 2.41 -3.69 14.78
N LYS A 107 1.29 -4.15 14.21
CA LYS A 107 1.17 -5.51 13.68
C LYS A 107 2.14 -5.78 12.52
N VAL A 108 2.32 -4.83 11.61
CA VAL A 108 3.28 -4.94 10.50
C VAL A 108 4.73 -4.99 11.03
N MET A 109 5.07 -4.18 12.04
CA MET A 109 6.39 -4.21 12.66
C MET A 109 6.71 -5.59 13.26
N LEU A 110 5.73 -6.19 13.94
CA LEU A 110 5.86 -7.47 14.64
C LEU A 110 5.74 -8.71 13.72
N ALA A 111 5.32 -8.53 12.46
CA ALA A 111 5.20 -9.64 11.51
C ALA A 111 6.56 -10.32 11.26
N ASN A 112 6.61 -11.66 11.27
CA ASN A 112 7.87 -12.39 11.08
C ASN A 112 8.01 -12.98 9.68
N SER A 113 6.96 -12.89 8.87
CA SER A 113 6.89 -13.45 7.53
C SER A 113 6.03 -12.58 6.61
N PHE A 114 6.17 -12.79 5.30
CA PHE A 114 5.31 -12.17 4.31
C PHE A 114 3.87 -12.69 4.41
N GLU A 115 3.68 -13.93 4.84
CA GLU A 115 2.37 -14.52 5.13
C GLU A 115 1.66 -13.82 6.29
N ASP A 116 2.39 -13.46 7.34
CA ASP A 116 1.83 -12.69 8.46
C ASP A 116 1.37 -11.31 7.99
N ILE A 117 2.15 -10.65 7.11
CA ILE A 117 1.77 -9.39 6.49
C ILE A 117 0.53 -9.56 5.62
N ALA A 118 0.47 -10.59 4.77
CA ALA A 118 -0.66 -10.82 3.88
C ALA A 118 -1.99 -11.06 4.64
N ARG A 119 -1.93 -11.66 5.84
CA ARG A 119 -3.11 -11.82 6.71
C ARG A 119 -3.67 -10.50 7.23
N LEU A 120 -2.91 -9.41 7.16
CA LEU A 120 -3.35 -8.07 7.55
C LEU A 120 -4.13 -7.35 6.44
N GLU A 121 -4.08 -7.81 5.18
CA GLU A 121 -4.80 -7.18 4.07
C GLU A 121 -6.30 -6.99 4.35
N PRO A 122 -7.05 -8.02 4.82
CA PRO A 122 -8.49 -7.86 5.02
C PRO A 122 -8.82 -6.84 6.10
N VAL A 123 -7.94 -6.72 7.11
CA VAL A 123 -8.05 -5.73 8.19
C VAL A 123 -7.80 -4.33 7.63
N PHE A 124 -6.71 -4.14 6.88
CA PHE A 124 -6.40 -2.86 6.22
C PHE A 124 -7.54 -2.43 5.29
N ARG A 125 -8.08 -3.36 4.50
CA ARG A 125 -9.19 -3.09 3.58
C ARG A 125 -10.43 -2.64 4.31
N SER A 126 -10.88 -3.44 5.28
CA SER A 126 -12.16 -3.22 5.97
C SER A 126 -12.13 -2.01 6.90
N LYS A 127 -11.05 -1.82 7.66
CA LYS A 127 -10.97 -0.77 8.68
C LYS A 127 -10.47 0.57 8.16
N ILE A 128 -9.55 0.55 7.18
CA ILE A 128 -8.90 1.77 6.70
C ILE A 128 -9.41 2.11 5.30
N THR A 129 -9.22 1.22 4.31
CA THR A 129 -9.47 1.55 2.90
C THR A 129 -10.93 1.96 2.67
N LEU A 130 -11.90 1.13 3.08
CA LEU A 130 -13.32 1.44 2.87
C LEU A 130 -13.78 2.71 3.59
N SER A 131 -13.25 2.96 4.80
CA SER A 131 -13.53 4.17 5.59
C SER A 131 -12.98 5.42 4.89
N VAL A 132 -11.75 5.35 4.36
CA VAL A 132 -11.12 6.42 3.58
C VAL A 132 -11.91 6.71 2.30
N TYR A 133 -12.37 5.67 1.59
CA TYR A 133 -13.26 5.83 0.43
C TYR A 133 -14.56 6.54 0.78
N SER A 134 -15.20 6.14 1.88
CA SER A 134 -16.46 6.74 2.33
C SER A 134 -16.29 8.23 2.66
N MET A 135 -15.24 8.57 3.41
CA MET A 135 -14.89 9.96 3.71
C MET A 135 -14.54 10.76 2.46
N PHE A 136 -13.87 10.15 1.48
CA PHE A 136 -13.56 10.79 0.20
C PHE A 136 -14.83 11.11 -0.59
N ILE A 137 -15.79 10.19 -0.68
CA ILE A 137 -17.07 10.44 -1.36
C ILE A 137 -17.80 11.61 -0.71
N GLU A 138 -17.90 11.64 0.62
CA GLU A 138 -18.53 12.74 1.34
C GLU A 138 -17.77 14.06 1.17
N TYR A 139 -16.43 14.02 1.18
CA TYR A 139 -15.60 15.18 0.86
C TYR A 139 -15.87 15.75 -0.54
N LEU A 140 -16.03 14.89 -1.56
CA LEU A 140 -16.38 15.32 -2.92
C LEU A 140 -17.78 15.96 -2.98
N ARG A 141 -18.76 15.37 -2.28
CA ARG A 141 -20.13 15.90 -2.20
C ARG A 141 -20.16 17.29 -1.55
N MET A 142 -19.48 17.46 -0.43
CA MET A 142 -19.39 18.75 0.26
C MET A 142 -18.66 19.80 -0.57
N SER A 143 -17.63 19.39 -1.29
CA SER A 143 -16.80 20.28 -2.13
C SER A 143 -17.44 20.68 -3.46
N LYS A 144 -18.66 20.20 -3.76
CA LYS A 144 -19.37 20.43 -5.04
C LYS A 144 -18.48 20.17 -6.27
N ILE A 145 -17.65 19.13 -6.19
CA ILE A 145 -16.77 18.73 -7.30
C ILE A 145 -17.64 17.94 -8.29
N GLN A 146 -17.74 18.42 -9.53
CA GLN A 146 -18.38 17.67 -10.61
C GLN A 146 -17.39 16.59 -11.08
N VAL A 147 -17.79 15.33 -10.96
CA VAL A 147 -17.12 14.21 -11.62
C VAL A 147 -17.64 14.20 -13.07
N ILE A 148 -16.76 14.51 -14.02
CA ILE A 148 -17.05 14.48 -15.47
C ILE A 148 -16.83 13.06 -15.98
#